data_AF-A0AAW3RUT2-F1
#
_entry.id   AF-A0AAW3RUT2-F1
#
_cell.length_a   1.000
_cell.length_b   1.000
_cell.length_c   1.000
_cell.angle_alpha   90.00
_cell.angle_beta   90.00
_cell.angle_gamma   90.00
#
_symmetry.space_group_name_H-M   'P 1'
#
loop_
_entity.id
_entity.type
_entity.pdbx_description
1 polymer ?
#
loop_
_entity_poly.entity_id
_entity_poly.type
_entity_poly.pdbx_seq_one_letter_code
_entity_poly.pdbx_strand_id
1 'polypeptide(L)'
;MNKKLSLGLLLVLSFFLTGCDSEPSDADVSKAMQSFTEEMNKGAPSESARVVFNSVKKIACKEKDSDGGYRCTVEYNAKLPFLGERTSTMELKFFKFEGKWKVSPSK
;
A
#
# COMPACT_ATOMS: atom_id res chain seq x y z
N MET A 1 9.84 36.42 -50.74
CA MET A 1 8.49 36.43 -50.12
C MET A 1 7.81 35.15 -50.60
N ASN A 2 7.56 34.08 -49.83
CA ASN A 2 6.99 33.91 -48.49
C ASN A 2 7.47 32.56 -47.89
N LYS A 3 8.15 32.55 -46.74
CA LYS A 3 7.68 32.10 -45.40
C LYS A 3 7.04 30.69 -45.32
N LYS A 4 7.84 29.76 -44.78
CA LYS A 4 7.58 28.78 -43.70
C LYS A 4 6.37 27.83 -43.83
N LEU A 5 6.63 26.52 -43.70
CA LEU A 5 6.06 25.76 -42.59
C LEU A 5 6.90 24.49 -42.33
N SER A 6 7.42 24.40 -41.11
CA SER A 6 8.22 23.30 -40.60
C SER A 6 7.53 21.95 -40.78
N LEU A 7 8.32 20.97 -41.19
CA LEU A 7 8.04 19.54 -41.11
C LEU A 7 7.89 19.16 -39.63
N GLY A 8 6.67 19.27 -39.11
CA GLY A 8 6.32 18.93 -37.74
C GLY A 8 6.47 17.43 -37.52
N LEU A 9 7.55 17.04 -36.88
CA LEU A 9 7.75 15.72 -36.29
C LEU A 9 6.73 15.54 -35.15
N LEU A 10 5.54 15.05 -35.49
CA LEU A 10 4.56 14.54 -34.54
C LEU A 10 5.13 13.25 -33.93
N LEU A 11 5.95 13.42 -32.90
CA LEU A 11 6.31 12.38 -31.94
C LEU A 11 5.02 12.03 -31.17
N VAL A 12 4.26 11.09 -31.72
CA VAL A 12 3.20 10.39 -30.99
C VAL A 12 3.92 9.51 -29.97
N LEU A 13 4.22 10.10 -28.82
CA LEU A 13 4.49 9.35 -27.59
C LEU A 13 3.17 8.68 -27.20
N SER A 14 2.83 7.58 -27.85
CA SER A 14 1.96 6.57 -27.29
C SER A 14 2.71 5.96 -26.11
N PHE A 15 2.71 6.68 -24.99
CA PHE A 15 2.82 6.07 -23.68
C PHE A 15 1.69 5.06 -23.65
N PHE A 16 2.06 3.80 -23.88
CA PHE A 16 1.23 2.68 -23.55
C PHE A 16 0.84 2.89 -22.08
N LEU A 17 -0.41 3.29 -21.87
CA LEU A 17 -1.13 3.11 -20.62
C LEU A 17 -1.24 1.59 -20.42
N THR A 18 -0.11 0.91 -20.17
CA THR A 18 -0.17 -0.26 -19.30
C THR A 18 -0.89 0.27 -18.08
N GLY A 19 -2.09 -0.24 -17.78
CA GLY A 19 -2.77 0.12 -16.55
C GLY A 19 -1.80 -0.18 -15.42
N CYS A 20 -1.08 0.84 -14.97
CA CYS A 20 -0.15 0.80 -13.87
C CYS A 20 -1.02 0.64 -12.63
N ASP A 21 -1.49 -0.58 -12.37
CA ASP A 21 -1.54 -0.99 -10.98
C ASP A 21 -0.08 -0.95 -10.54
N SER A 22 0.31 0.21 -10.01
CA SER A 22 1.54 0.34 -9.27
C SER A 22 1.35 -0.37 -7.93
N GLU A 23 2.45 -0.78 -7.33
CA GLU A 23 2.47 -1.12 -5.91
C GLU A 23 1.81 -0.02 -5.05
N PRO A 24 1.31 -0.35 -3.85
CA PRO A 24 0.74 0.66 -2.97
C PRO A 24 1.78 1.74 -2.62
N SER A 25 1.33 2.99 -2.60
CA SER A 25 2.13 4.10 -2.07
C SER A 25 2.31 3.97 -0.55
N ASP A 26 3.21 4.74 0.05
CA ASP A 26 3.38 4.76 1.52
C ASP A 26 2.09 5.18 2.23
N ALA A 27 1.34 6.12 1.65
CA ALA A 27 0.04 6.56 2.16
C ALA A 27 -1.00 5.44 2.08
N ASP A 28 -1.00 4.67 0.98
CA ASP A 28 -1.89 3.51 0.83
C ASP A 28 -1.58 2.42 1.86
N VAL A 29 -0.29 2.10 2.05
CA VAL A 29 0.16 1.14 3.07
C VAL A 29 -0.28 1.60 4.46
N SER A 30 -0.04 2.86 4.81
CA SER A 30 -0.44 3.44 6.10
C SER A 30 -1.95 3.32 6.34
N LYS A 31 -2.75 3.75 5.37
CA LYS A 31 -4.21 3.69 5.46
C LYS A 31 -4.74 2.26 5.55
N ALA A 32 -4.17 1.33 4.78
CA ALA A 32 -4.56 -0.07 4.80
C ALA A 32 -4.24 -0.73 6.16
N MET A 33 -3.06 -0.46 6.71
CA MET A 33 -2.63 -0.98 8.02
C MET A 33 -3.40 -0.39 9.19
N GLN A 34 -3.70 0.91 9.14
CA GLN A 34 -4.58 1.54 10.12
C GLN A 34 -5.97 0.89 10.08
N SER A 35 -6.57 0.78 8.90
CA SER A 35 -7.90 0.16 8.73
C SER A 35 -7.92 -1.29 9.20
N PHE A 36 -6.85 -2.04 8.96
CA PHE A 36 -6.70 -3.42 9.44
C PHE A 36 -6.62 -3.49 10.97
N THR A 37 -5.88 -2.58 11.60
CA THR A 37 -5.80 -2.48 13.06
C THR A 37 -7.15 -2.12 13.68
N GLU A 38 -7.87 -1.18 13.08
CA GLU A 38 -9.23 -0.80 13.49
C GLU A 38 -10.21 -1.98 13.37
N GLU A 39 -10.13 -2.76 12.28
CA GLU A 39 -10.97 -3.95 12.11
C GLU A 39 -10.67 -5.01 13.17
N MET A 40 -9.39 -5.29 13.46
CA MET A 40 -9.00 -6.20 14.54
C MET A 40 -9.56 -5.75 15.90
N ASN A 41 -9.52 -4.43 16.16
CA ASN A 41 -10.01 -3.84 17.41
C ASN A 41 -11.52 -3.90 17.59
N LYS A 42 -12.32 -4.14 16.54
CA LYS A 42 -13.78 -4.34 16.68
C LYS A 42 -14.12 -5.60 17.50
N GLY A 43 -13.23 -6.59 17.50
CA GLY A 43 -13.37 -7.80 18.32
C GLY A 43 -12.82 -7.67 19.74
N ALA A 44 -12.23 -6.53 20.11
CA ALA A 44 -11.62 -6.35 21.42
C ALA A 44 -12.71 -6.20 22.52
N PRO A 45 -12.58 -6.91 23.66
CA PRO A 45 -13.59 -6.88 24.73
C PRO A 45 -13.61 -5.55 25.52
N SER A 46 -12.56 -4.73 25.39
CA SER A 46 -12.41 -3.44 26.08
C SER A 46 -11.42 -2.54 25.33
N GLU A 47 -11.41 -1.25 25.67
CA GLU A 47 -10.42 -0.29 25.14
C GLU A 47 -8.99 -0.69 25.52
N SER A 48 -8.78 -1.21 26.73
CA SER A 48 -7.46 -1.66 27.21
C SER A 48 -6.92 -2.88 26.48
N ALA A 49 -7.77 -3.64 25.79
CA ALA A 49 -7.40 -4.81 24.99
C ALA A 49 -7.11 -4.46 23.52
N ARG A 50 -7.25 -3.19 23.12
CA ARG A 50 -7.01 -2.75 21.74
C ARG A 50 -5.54 -2.57 21.43
N VAL A 51 -5.18 -2.84 20.18
CA VAL A 51 -3.89 -2.47 19.60
C VAL A 51 -3.96 -1.02 19.14
N VAL A 52 -2.98 -0.19 19.51
CA VAL A 52 -2.90 1.19 19.02
C VAL A 52 -1.89 1.25 17.88
N PHE A 53 -2.38 1.54 16.68
CA PHE A 53 -1.53 1.80 15.53
C PHE A 53 -0.78 3.13 15.73
N ASN A 54 0.55 3.10 15.59
CA ASN A 54 1.38 4.30 15.67
C ASN A 54 1.92 4.67 14.29
N SER A 55 2.59 3.74 13.60
CA SER A 55 3.14 3.99 12.27
C SER A 55 3.40 2.70 11.48
N VAL A 56 3.56 2.87 10.17
CA VAL A 56 4.10 1.83 9.30
C VAL A 56 4.99 2.48 8.24
N LYS A 57 6.08 1.81 7.90
CA LYS A 57 6.98 2.18 6.82
C LYS A 57 7.07 1.07 5.80
N LYS A 58 6.79 1.38 4.53
CA LYS A 58 7.08 0.47 3.42
C LYS A 58 8.60 0.36 3.26
N ILE A 59 9.13 -0.85 3.25
CA ILE A 59 10.56 -1.10 3.00
C ILE A 59 10.75 -1.44 1.52
N ALA A 60 10.00 -2.41 1.02
CA ALA A 60 10.03 -2.84 -0.38
C ALA A 60 8.75 -3.62 -0.72
N CYS A 61 8.37 -3.67 -2.00
CA CYS A 61 7.41 -4.64 -2.50
C CYS A 61 8.03 -5.52 -3.58
N LYS A 62 7.63 -6.78 -3.61
CA LYS A 62 7.87 -7.71 -4.71
C LYS A 62 6.95 -7.38 -5.88
N GLU A 63 7.24 -7.96 -7.03
CA GLU A 63 6.34 -7.90 -8.19
C GLU A 63 4.93 -8.39 -7.84
N LYS A 64 3.96 -7.88 -8.60
CA LYS A 64 2.55 -8.21 -8.46
C LYS A 64 2.34 -9.71 -8.61
N ASP A 65 1.63 -10.31 -7.66
CA ASP A 65 1.20 -11.69 -7.73
C ASP A 65 0.18 -11.91 -8.86
N SER A 66 0.03 -13.17 -9.27
CA SER A 66 -0.95 -13.60 -10.28
C SER A 66 -2.40 -13.23 -9.94
N ASP A 67 -2.74 -13.07 -8.66
CA ASP A 67 -4.06 -12.64 -8.18
C ASP A 67 -4.18 -11.11 -8.01
N GLY A 68 -3.16 -10.36 -8.41
CA GLY A 68 -3.16 -8.91 -8.41
C GLY A 68 -2.77 -8.23 -7.09
N GLY A 69 -2.34 -8.98 -6.08
CA GLY A 69 -1.77 -8.39 -4.85
C GLY A 69 -0.27 -8.14 -4.93
N TYR A 70 0.26 -7.31 -4.04
CA TYR A 70 1.69 -7.05 -3.85
C TYR A 70 2.12 -7.61 -2.50
N ARG A 71 3.18 -8.41 -2.46
CA ARG A 71 3.85 -8.75 -1.20
C ARG A 71 4.84 -7.66 -0.84
N CYS A 72 4.56 -6.92 0.22
CA CYS A 72 5.39 -5.83 0.69
C CYS A 72 5.97 -6.14 2.07
N THR A 73 7.27 -5.91 2.22
CA THR A 73 7.93 -5.86 3.52
C THR A 73 7.68 -4.49 4.13
N VAL A 74 7.14 -4.48 5.33
CA VAL A 74 6.85 -3.26 6.09
C VAL A 74 7.45 -3.33 7.49
N GLU A 75 7.86 -2.19 8.02
CA GLU A 75 8.15 -2.01 9.44
C GLU A 75 6.91 -1.42 10.10
N TYR A 76 6.28 -2.18 10.99
CA TYR A 76 5.04 -1.82 11.68
C TYR A 76 5.36 -1.50 13.14
N ASN A 77 4.92 -0.33 13.61
CA ASN A 77 4.99 0.07 15.01
C ASN A 77 3.58 0.23 15.58
N ALA A 78 3.35 -0.44 16.71
CA ALA A 78 2.10 -0.36 17.44
C ALA A 78 2.30 -0.59 18.94
N LYS A 79 1.37 -0.07 19.73
CA LYS A 79 1.25 -0.41 21.14
C LYS A 79 0.33 -1.61 21.30
N LEU A 80 0.91 -2.72 21.76
CA LEU A 80 0.17 -3.94 22.08
C LEU A 80 -0.35 -3.88 23.52
N PRO A 81 -1.54 -4.46 23.79
CA PRO A 81 -2.04 -4.58 25.15
C PRO A 81 -1.06 -5.42 25.98
N PHE A 82 -0.78 -4.98 27.21
CA PHE A 82 0.15 -5.59 28.18
C PHE A 82 1.64 -5.63 27.78
N LEU A 83 1.98 -5.64 26.49
CA LEU A 83 3.36 -5.77 25.99
C LEU A 83 4.04 -4.44 25.64
N GLY A 84 3.29 -3.33 25.66
CA GLY A 84 3.79 -1.99 25.36
C GLY A 84 4.02 -1.75 23.88
N GLU A 85 4.82 -0.73 23.57
CA GLU A 85 5.17 -0.38 22.20
C GLU A 85 6.11 -1.43 21.58
N ARG A 86 5.82 -1.83 20.35
CA ARG A 86 6.59 -2.82 19.58
C ARG A 86 6.75 -2.34 18.15
N THR A 87 7.96 -2.50 17.64
CA THR A 87 8.28 -2.40 16.21
C THR A 87 8.58 -3.80 15.68
N SER A 88 8.07 -4.14 14.50
CA SER A 88 8.32 -5.43 13.86
C SER A 88 8.35 -5.29 12.35
N THR A 89 9.31 -5.95 11.71
CA THR A 89 9.37 -6.07 10.26
C THR A 89 8.60 -7.33 9.82
N MET A 90 7.65 -7.18 8.91
CA MET A 90 6.80 -8.28 8.44
C MET A 90 6.50 -8.15 6.94
N GLU A 91 6.32 -9.30 6.28
CA GLU A 91 5.88 -9.35 4.89
C GLU A 91 4.35 -9.52 4.83
N LEU A 92 3.66 -8.56 4.24
CA LEU A 92 2.21 -8.55 4.13
C LEU A 92 1.77 -8.42 2.68
N LYS A 93 0.63 -9.03 2.37
CA LYS A 93 0.01 -8.93 1.05
C LYS A 93 -0.97 -7.77 1.02
N PHE A 94 -0.72 -6.81 0.14
CA PHE A 94 -1.59 -5.67 -0.15
C PHE A 94 -2.33 -5.88 -1.46
N PHE A 95 -3.65 -5.69 -1.47
CA PHE A 95 -4.47 -5.88 -2.67
C PHE A 95 -5.60 -4.85 -2.70
N LYS A 96 -6.10 -4.53 -3.89
CA LYS A 96 -7.27 -3.65 -4.04
C LYS A 96 -8.55 -4.48 -3.94
N PHE A 97 -9.47 -4.02 -3.09
CA PHE A 97 -10.85 -4.51 -3.03
C PHE A 97 -11.78 -3.28 -3.01
N GLU A 98 -12.73 -3.23 -3.94
CA GLU A 98 -13.63 -2.07 -4.12
C GLU A 98 -12.89 -0.73 -4.22
N GLY A 99 -11.78 -0.71 -4.96
CA GLY A 99 -10.96 0.48 -5.17
C GLY A 99 -10.14 0.93 -3.94
N LYS A 100 -10.16 0.17 -2.83
CA LYS A 100 -9.40 0.47 -1.62
C LYS A 100 -8.32 -0.59 -1.39
N TRP A 101 -7.15 -0.15 -0.93
CA TRP A 101 -6.11 -1.08 -0.48
C TRP A 101 -6.52 -1.78 0.81
N LYS A 102 -6.33 -3.09 0.83
CA LYS A 102 -6.53 -4.00 1.95
C LYS A 102 -5.25 -4.78 2.19
N VAL A 103 -5.12 -5.34 3.38
CA VAL A 103 -3.94 -6.09 3.80
C VAL A 103 -4.35 -7.45 4.35
N SER A 104 -3.50 -8.44 4.13
CA SER A 104 -3.62 -9.78 4.70
C SER A 104 -2.22 -10.34 4.99
N PRO A 105 -2.09 -11.31 5.91
CA PRO A 105 -0.84 -12.06 6.06
C PRO A 105 -0.42 -12.67 4.72
N SER A 106 0.87 -12.57 4.40
CA SER A 106 1.44 -13.31 3.27
C SER A 106 1.48 -14.78 3.66
N LYS A 107 0.58 -15.60 3.09
CA LYS A 107 0.66 -17.06 3.21
C LYS A 107 1.85 -17.60 2.42
#